data_AF-A0A658NHZ4-F1
#
_entry.id   AF-A0A658NHZ4-F1
#
_cell.length_a   1.000
_cell.length_b   1.000
_cell.length_c   1.000
_cell.angle_alpha   90.00
_cell.angle_beta   90.00
_cell.angle_gamma   90.00
#
_symmetry.space_group_name_H-M   'P 1'
#
loop_
_entity.id
_entity.type
_entity.pdbx_description
1 polymer ?
#
loop_
_entity_poly.entity_id
_entity_poly.type
_entity_poly.pdbx_seq_one_letter_code
_entity_poly.pdbx_strand_id
1 'polypeptide(L)' 'KQDGFVPVSAAEAAAAADIIQILTQDHVQAKVYAEAIKPSLKKGKALCFSHGFNIRFKQIKPPKNVDVFMVAPKGPG' A
#
# COMPACT_ATOMS: atom_id res chain seq x y z
N LYS A 1 -13.42 -9.69 12.87
CA LYS A 1 -12.95 -10.45 14.06
C LYS A 1 -13.03 -11.98 13.87
N GLN A 2 -13.64 -12.50 12.80
CA GLN A 2 -13.74 -13.95 12.57
C GLN A 2 -12.35 -14.60 12.35
N ASP A 3 -11.43 -13.88 11.71
CA ASP A 3 -10.08 -14.42 11.39
C ASP A 3 -8.99 -14.02 12.40
N GLY A 4 -9.36 -13.61 13.62
CA GLY A 4 -8.39 -13.28 14.68
C GLY A 4 -7.64 -11.96 14.52
N PHE A 5 -7.82 -11.21 13.43
CA PHE A 5 -7.26 -9.87 13.29
C PHE A 5 -8.06 -8.80 14.04
N VAL A 6 -7.35 -7.75 14.44
CA VAL A 6 -7.90 -6.48 14.95
C VAL A 6 -7.71 -5.42 13.86
N PRO A 7 -8.71 -5.22 12.96
CA PRO A 7 -8.59 -4.22 11.92
C PRO A 7 -8.51 -2.82 12.52
N VAL A 8 -7.62 -2.01 11.95
CA VAL A 8 -7.45 -0.59 12.26
C VAL A 8 -7.66 0.22 10.98
N SER A 9 -7.71 1.55 11.10
CA SER A 9 -7.75 2.40 9.91
C SER A 9 -6.49 2.25 9.06
N ALA A 10 -6.60 2.55 7.76
CA ALA A 10 -5.44 2.53 6.86
C ALA A 10 -4.34 3.50 7.32
N ALA A 11 -4.71 4.64 7.92
CA ALA A 11 -3.77 5.62 8.43
C ALA A 11 -2.97 5.08 9.64
N GLU A 12 -3.65 4.45 10.60
CA GLU A 12 -3.01 3.80 11.74
C GLU A 12 -2.09 2.66 11.30
N ALA A 13 -2.56 1.80 10.38
CA ALA A 13 -1.75 0.72 9.83
C ALA A 13 -0.50 1.26 9.11
N ALA A 14 -0.63 2.28 8.27
CA ALA A 14 0.48 2.87 7.55
C ALA A 14 1.50 3.56 8.48
N ALA A 15 1.04 4.16 9.57
CA ALA A 15 1.91 4.75 10.59
C ALA A 15 2.76 3.67 11.28
N ALA A 16 2.14 2.56 11.68
CA ALA A 16 2.77 1.49 12.43
C ALA A 16 3.67 0.55 11.60
N ALA A 17 3.35 0.32 10.32
CA ALA A 17 4.01 -0.72 9.52
C ALA A 17 5.31 -0.28 8.83
N ASP A 18 6.30 -1.16 8.76
CA ASP A 18 7.50 -0.95 7.94
C ASP A 18 7.26 -1.30 6.46
N ILE A 19 6.45 -2.33 6.21
CA ILE A 19 6.02 -2.75 4.85
C ILE A 19 4.51 -2.55 4.74
N ILE A 20 4.07 -1.79 3.74
CA ILE A 20 2.66 -1.47 3.51
C ILE A 20 2.25 -2.13 2.20
N GLN A 21 1.45 -3.20 2.28
CA GLN A 21 0.91 -3.89 1.11
C GLN A 21 -0.48 -3.35 0.76
N ILE A 22 -0.63 -2.83 -0.45
CA ILE A 22 -1.88 -2.24 -0.92
C ILE A 22 -2.64 -3.28 -1.75
N LEU A 23 -3.76 -3.77 -1.18
CA LEU A 23 -4.62 -4.81 -1.77
C LEU A 23 -6.06 -4.31 -2.02
N THR A 24 -6.28 -3.00 -2.06
CA THR A 24 -7.57 -2.42 -2.48
C THR A 24 -7.70 -2.41 -4.00
N GLN A 25 -8.91 -2.15 -4.52
CA GLN A 25 -9.16 -2.13 -5.96
C GLN A 25 -8.32 -1.04 -6.65
N ASP A 26 -7.77 -1.31 -7.84
CA ASP A 26 -6.80 -0.40 -8.48
C ASP A 26 -7.29 1.05 -8.62
N HIS A 27 -8.58 1.25 -8.91
CA HIS A 27 -9.17 2.59 -9.09
C HIS A 27 -9.30 3.38 -7.78
N VAL A 28 -9.29 2.71 -6.60
CA VAL A 28 -9.34 3.40 -5.29
C VAL A 28 -7.96 3.58 -4.65
N GLN A 29 -6.95 2.82 -5.09
CA GLN A 29 -5.61 2.83 -4.48
C GLN A 29 -4.99 4.23 -4.42
N ALA A 30 -5.13 5.03 -5.48
CA ALA A 30 -4.54 6.38 -5.51
C ALA A 30 -5.13 7.31 -4.43
N LYS A 31 -6.44 7.21 -4.16
CA LYS A 31 -7.12 7.96 -3.10
C LYS A 31 -6.63 7.51 -1.72
N VAL A 32 -6.66 6.21 -1.46
CA VAL A 32 -6.19 5.63 -0.19
C VAL A 32 -4.71 5.97 0.06
N TYR A 33 -3.89 5.90 -0.99
CA TYR A 33 -2.48 6.28 -0.91
C TYR A 33 -2.33 7.74 -0.48
N ALA A 34 -3.03 8.66 -1.14
CA ALA A 34 -2.90 10.09 -0.87
C ALA A 34 -3.39 10.47 0.54
N GLU A 35 -4.53 9.92 0.95
CA GLU A 35 -5.22 10.31 2.20
C GLU A 35 -4.66 9.59 3.43
N ALA A 36 -4.32 8.31 3.33
CA ALA A 36 -4.01 7.47 4.50
C ALA A 36 -2.55 7.02 4.58
N ILE A 37 -1.88 6.78 3.44
CA ILE A 37 -0.57 6.13 3.43
C ILE A 37 0.57 7.14 3.32
N LYS A 38 0.48 8.04 2.33
CA LYS A 38 1.51 9.02 1.99
C LYS A 38 1.97 9.88 3.19
N PRO A 39 1.10 10.35 4.09
CA PRO A 39 1.53 11.13 5.25
C PRO A 39 2.49 10.39 6.19
N SER A 40 2.39 9.05 6.22
CA SER A 40 3.18 8.19 7.11
C SER A 40 4.46 7.66 6.46
N LEU A 41 4.69 7.92 5.16
CA LEU A 41 5.84 7.42 4.44
C LEU A 41 7.12 8.19 4.79
N LYS A 42 8.14 7.43 5.20
CA LYS A 42 9.47 7.92 5.58
C LYS A 42 10.54 6.90 5.17
N LYS A 43 11.81 7.31 5.22
CA LYS A 43 12.95 6.44 4.93
C LYS A 43 12.86 5.16 5.79
N GLY A 44 13.11 4.01 5.17
CA GLY A 44 13.06 2.69 5.82
C GLY A 44 11.70 1.99 5.71
N LYS A 45 10.67 2.67 5.20
CA LYS A 45 9.40 2.01 4.84
C LYS A 45 9.40 1.54 3.39
N ALA A 46 8.58 0.55 3.09
CA ALA A 46 8.37 0.02 1.74
C ALA A 46 6.89 -0.06 1.36
N LEU A 47 6.61 0.16 0.08
CA LEU A 47 5.31 -0.09 -0.55
C LEU A 47 5.36 -1.39 -1.34
N CYS A 48 4.40 -2.27 -1.08
CA CYS A 48 4.20 -3.52 -1.80
C CYS A 48 2.85 -3.49 -2.54
N PHE A 49 2.85 -3.94 -3.78
CA PHE A 49 1.66 -4.08 -4.61
C PHE A 49 1.49 -5.51 -5.09
N SER A 50 0.26 -5.92 -5.41
CA SER A 50 -0.01 -7.18 -6.12
C SER A 50 -0.43 -6.99 -7.57
N HIS A 51 -0.63 -5.73 -7.98
CA HIS A 51 -0.74 -5.34 -9.38
C HIS A 51 -0.02 -4.01 -9.63
N GLY A 52 0.67 -3.89 -10.77
CA GLY A 52 1.53 -2.75 -11.08
C GLY A 52 0.81 -1.54 -11.67
N PHE A 53 -0.52 -1.56 -11.84
CA PHE A 53 -1.27 -0.53 -12.57
C PHE A 53 -0.95 0.90 -12.10
N ASN A 54 -1.12 1.17 -10.80
CA ASN A 54 -0.97 2.52 -10.26
C ASN A 54 0.46 3.07 -10.36
N ILE A 55 1.47 2.21 -10.26
CA ILE A 55 2.88 2.59 -10.43
C ILE A 55 3.20 2.79 -11.92
N ARG A 56 2.80 1.82 -12.78
CA ARG A 56 3.07 1.84 -14.23
C ARG A 56 2.46 3.06 -14.91
N PHE A 57 1.22 3.41 -14.55
CA PHE A 57 0.47 4.53 -15.12
C PHE A 57 0.56 5.81 -14.29
N LYS A 58 1.50 5.89 -13.33
CA LYS A 58 1.85 7.09 -12.57
C LYS A 58 0.69 7.72 -11.78
N GLN A 59 -0.33 6.93 -11.45
CA GLN A 59 -1.43 7.32 -10.56
C GLN A 59 -0.93 7.46 -9.13
N ILE A 60 0.04 6.63 -8.74
CA ILE A 60 0.79 6.74 -7.49
C ILE A 60 2.25 7.07 -7.83
N LYS A 61 2.77 8.11 -7.17
CA LYS A 61 4.18 8.52 -7.25
C LYS A 61 4.79 8.46 -5.84
N PRO A 62 5.46 7.34 -5.50
CA PRO A 62 6.12 7.18 -4.20
C PRO A 62 7.29 8.15 -4.02
N PRO A 63 7.61 8.53 -2.77
CA PRO A 63 8.86 9.24 -2.46
C PRO A 63 10.09 8.44 -2.92
N LYS A 64 11.16 9.13 -3.32
CA LYS A 64 12.42 8.47 -3.79
C LYS A 64 13.14 7.66 -2.70
N ASN A 65 12.84 7.92 -1.43
CA ASN A 65 13.47 7.30 -0.26
C ASN A 65 12.65 6.16 0.34
N VAL A 66 11.65 5.65 -0.40
CA VAL A 66 10.77 4.55 -0.01
C VAL A 66 10.93 3.44 -1.04
N ASP A 67 11.15 2.22 -0.57
CA ASP A 67 11.28 1.06 -1.46
C ASP A 67 9.91 0.73 -2.06
N VAL A 68 9.89 0.31 -3.33
CA VAL A 68 8.66 -0.03 -4.05
C VAL A 68 8.88 -1.34 -4.77
N PHE A 69 8.11 -2.36 -4.41
CA PHE A 69 8.21 -3.68 -5.02
C PHE A 69 6.82 -4.32 -5.21
N MET A 70 6.78 -5.47 -5.89
CA MET A 70 5.54 -6.14 -6.25
C MET A 70 5.64 -7.64 -5.98
N VAL A 71 4.61 -8.18 -5.33
CA VAL A 71 4.38 -9.62 -5.16
C VAL A 71 2.99 -9.92 -5.72
N ALA A 72 2.94 -10.51 -6.92
CA ALA A 72 1.72 -10.70 -7.69
C ALA A 72 1.43 -12.21 -7.90
N PRO A 73 0.66 -12.85 -7.02
CA PRO A 73 0.23 -14.25 -7.19
C PRO A 73 -0.45 -14.48 -8.55
N LYS A 74 -0.29 -15.70 -9.10
CA LYS A 74 -0.85 -16.09 -10.40
C LYS A 74 -2.07 -16.99 -10.24
N GLY A 75 -3.04 -16.50 -9.48
CA GLY A 75 -4.32 -17.16 -9.20
C GLY A 75 -5.24 -16.26 -8.39
N PRO A 76 -6.52 -16.64 -8.24
CA PRO A 76 -7.44 -15.96 -7.32
C PRO A 76 -6.92 -16.06 -5.88
N GLY A 77 -7.17 -15.01 -5.11
CA GLY A 77 -6.87 -14.93 -3.66
C GLY A 77 -8.11 -15.14 -2.80
#